data_AF-A0A517TDL4-F1
#
_entry.id   AF-A0A517TDL4-F1
#
_cell.length_a   1.000
_cell.length_b   1.000
_cell.length_c   1.000
_cell.angle_alpha   90.00
_cell.angle_beta   90.00
_cell.angle_gamma   90.00
#
_symmetry.space_group_name_H-M   'P 1'
#
loop_
_entity.id
_entity.type
_entity.pdbx_description
1 polymer ?
#
loop_
_entity_poly.entity_id
_entity_poly.type
_entity_poly.pdbx_seq_one_letter_code
_entity_poly.pdbx_strand_id
1 'polypeptide(L)'
;MSELFANSMANWVYWGIGLAAGVFLLQYTLGPILVYLTQRMNGDPTIRTFDPSEKPPPKAVSDFFDKQIPLLEEIGFEVADYIVISDLVPKVRMIFVLCTNRETEDMAIAVCAFAMMEGVPTIQDQYVEFAAEFLDGPDVSTNNNKNEPAMKKVPHKVIAQFHWIKDARELFRIHTALIRDLQHGPKRPIPPDDELLEVLRADILKEFENQVPVGWMQYNETTGYYSPTLLGACLMTWKLCWPVASIRRAARRREGNERLRDWGLDELAG
;
A
#
# COMPACT_ATOMS: atom_id res chain seq x y z
N MET A 1 -37.20 -44.64 1.26
CA MET A 1 -36.96 -43.25 1.74
C MET A 1 -35.47 -42.88 1.74
N SER A 2 -34.54 -43.77 2.11
CA SER A 2 -33.09 -43.47 2.15
C SER A 2 -32.48 -43.01 0.81
N GLU A 3 -32.83 -43.63 -0.33
CA GLU A 3 -32.27 -43.28 -1.64
C GLU A 3 -32.72 -41.91 -2.17
N LEU A 4 -33.97 -41.51 -1.89
CA LEU A 4 -34.50 -40.19 -2.27
C LEU A 4 -33.77 -39.06 -1.53
N PHE A 5 -33.46 -39.26 -0.24
CA PHE A 5 -32.65 -38.30 0.54
C PHE A 5 -31.21 -38.24 0.05
N ALA A 6 -30.60 -39.38 -0.30
CA ALA A 6 -29.24 -39.44 -0.83
C ALA A 6 -29.11 -38.70 -2.18
N ASN A 7 -30.06 -38.89 -3.09
CA ASN A 7 -30.06 -38.21 -4.40
C ASN A 7 -30.31 -36.71 -4.27
N SER A 8 -31.18 -36.28 -3.34
CA SER A 8 -31.40 -34.86 -3.06
C SER A 8 -30.11 -34.21 -2.50
N MET A 9 -29.45 -34.86 -1.54
CA MET A 9 -28.22 -34.37 -0.94
C MET A 9 -27.07 -34.28 -1.97
N ALA A 10 -26.92 -35.28 -2.84
CA ALA A 10 -25.92 -35.27 -3.91
C ALA A 10 -26.15 -34.10 -4.88
N ASN A 11 -27.40 -33.83 -5.27
CA ASN A 11 -27.74 -32.69 -6.12
C ASN A 11 -27.36 -31.35 -5.46
N TRP A 12 -27.67 -31.16 -4.18
CA TRP A 12 -27.28 -29.95 -3.45
C TRP A 12 -25.76 -29.74 -3.41
N VAL A 13 -24.99 -30.82 -3.25
CA VAL A 13 -23.52 -30.76 -3.29
C VAL A 13 -23.02 -30.33 -4.67
N TYR A 14 -23.54 -30.90 -5.76
CA TYR A 14 -23.15 -30.51 -7.12
C TYR A 14 -23.50 -29.05 -7.45
N TRP A 15 -24.70 -28.59 -7.04
CA TRP A 15 -25.08 -27.19 -7.19
C TRP A 15 -24.18 -26.26 -6.39
N GLY A 16 -23.84 -26.64 -5.15
CA GLY A 16 -22.91 -25.89 -4.31
C GLY A 16 -21.51 -25.78 -4.95
N ILE A 17 -20.98 -26.88 -5.48
CA ILE A 17 -19.69 -26.90 -6.19
C ILE A 17 -19.75 -26.07 -7.47
N GLY A 18 -20.81 -26.22 -8.26
CA GLY A 18 -21.00 -25.46 -9.50
C GLY A 18 -21.10 -23.95 -9.25
N LEU A 19 -21.82 -23.53 -8.21
CA LEU A 19 -21.90 -22.12 -7.80
C LEU A 19 -20.53 -21.60 -7.34
N ALA A 20 -19.82 -22.36 -6.50
CA ALA A 20 -18.49 -21.98 -6.04
C ALA A 20 -17.49 -21.86 -7.21
N ALA A 21 -17.51 -22.82 -8.14
CA ALA A 21 -16.69 -22.78 -9.35
C ALA A 21 -17.07 -21.60 -10.26
N GLY A 22 -18.37 -21.31 -10.40
CA GLY A 22 -18.85 -20.17 -11.17
C GLY A 22 -18.38 -18.83 -10.60
N VAL A 23 -18.54 -18.61 -9.28
CA VAL A 23 -18.04 -17.41 -8.59
C VAL A 23 -16.52 -17.29 -8.71
N PHE A 24 -15.80 -18.41 -8.59
CA PHE A 24 -14.36 -18.45 -8.77
C PHE A 24 -13.95 -18.01 -10.18
N LEU A 25 -14.52 -18.63 -11.22
CA LEU A 25 -14.22 -18.27 -12.62
C LEU A 25 -14.58 -16.82 -12.93
N LEU A 26 -15.66 -16.29 -12.34
CA LEU A 26 -16.10 -14.92 -12.53
C LEU A 26 -15.02 -13.91 -12.09
N GLN A 27 -14.40 -14.14 -10.92
CA GLN A 27 -13.36 -13.23 -10.39
C GLN A 27 -12.13 -13.18 -11.31
N TYR A 28 -11.73 -14.33 -11.86
CA TYR A 28 -10.53 -14.44 -12.70
C TYR A 28 -10.76 -13.98 -14.16
N THR A 29 -12.01 -13.82 -14.59
CA THR A 29 -12.36 -13.39 -15.95
C THR A 29 -12.91 -11.96 -16.01
N LEU A 30 -13.96 -11.64 -15.25
CA LEU A 30 -14.55 -10.30 -15.22
C LEU A 30 -13.70 -9.30 -14.44
N GLY A 31 -13.00 -9.74 -13.40
CA GLY A 31 -12.14 -8.89 -12.59
C GLY A 31 -11.10 -8.12 -13.42
N PRO A 32 -10.26 -8.81 -14.22
CA PRO A 32 -9.30 -8.16 -15.10
C PRO A 32 -9.93 -7.20 -16.11
N ILE A 33 -11.10 -7.54 -16.67
CA ILE A 33 -11.82 -6.67 -17.62
C ILE A 33 -12.24 -5.39 -16.92
N LEU A 34 -12.83 -5.50 -15.72
CA LEU A 34 -13.23 -4.34 -14.94
C LEU A 34 -12.02 -3.46 -14.60
N VAL A 35 -10.94 -4.06 -14.09
CA VAL A 35 -9.69 -3.36 -13.78
C VAL A 35 -9.13 -2.64 -15.01
N TYR A 36 -9.07 -3.31 -16.15
CA TYR A 36 -8.59 -2.73 -17.41
C TYR A 36 -9.42 -1.52 -17.85
N LEU A 37 -10.74 -1.57 -17.68
CA LEU A 37 -11.64 -0.52 -18.12
C LEU A 37 -11.72 0.66 -17.14
N THR A 38 -11.59 0.40 -15.82
CA THR A 38 -11.89 1.39 -14.78
C THR A 38 -10.67 1.91 -14.03
N GLN A 39 -9.61 1.12 -13.90
CA GLN A 39 -8.44 1.54 -13.11
C GLN A 39 -7.61 2.52 -13.92
N ARG A 40 -7.48 3.75 -13.42
CA ARG A 40 -6.66 4.80 -13.99
C ARG A 40 -6.05 5.62 -12.85
N MET A 41 -4.82 6.08 -13.05
CA MET A 41 -4.13 6.94 -12.11
C MET A 41 -3.77 8.24 -12.83
N ASN A 42 -4.14 9.37 -12.25
CA ASN A 42 -3.84 10.68 -12.82
C ASN A 42 -2.33 10.90 -12.80
N GLY A 43 -1.74 11.20 -13.96
CA GLY A 43 -0.31 11.48 -14.11
C GLY A 43 0.10 12.87 -13.65
N ASP A 44 -0.87 13.75 -13.38
CA ASP A 44 -0.64 15.04 -12.72
C ASP A 44 -1.71 15.30 -11.65
N PRO A 45 -1.60 14.62 -10.49
CA PRO A 45 -2.56 14.79 -9.42
C PRO A 45 -2.43 16.15 -8.73
N THR A 46 -3.55 16.66 -8.27
CA THR A 46 -3.64 17.80 -7.36
C THR A 46 -3.13 17.39 -5.98
N ILE A 47 -1.86 17.69 -5.73
CA ILE A 47 -1.18 17.55 -4.44
C ILE A 47 -1.02 18.94 -3.84
N ARG A 48 -1.46 19.12 -2.59
CA ARG A 48 -1.38 20.39 -1.85
C ARG A 48 -1.12 20.16 -0.38
N THR A 49 -0.43 21.10 0.24
CA THR A 49 -0.29 21.19 1.69
C THR A 49 -1.55 21.82 2.29
N PHE A 50 -1.84 21.54 3.55
CA PHE A 50 -2.93 22.19 4.29
C PHE A 50 -2.62 22.24 5.78
N ASP A 51 -3.19 23.21 6.50
CA ASP A 51 -3.12 23.24 7.95
C ASP A 51 -4.33 22.49 8.55
N PRO A 52 -4.13 21.38 9.29
CA PRO A 52 -5.23 20.64 9.91
C PRO A 52 -5.95 21.43 11.02
N SER A 53 -5.33 22.47 11.59
CA SER A 53 -5.97 23.34 12.57
C SER A 53 -6.95 24.33 11.94
N GLU A 54 -6.66 24.81 10.72
CA GLU A 54 -7.55 25.68 9.95
C GLU A 54 -8.64 24.89 9.22
N LYS A 55 -8.25 23.76 8.62
CA LYS A 55 -9.14 22.91 7.82
C LYS A 55 -9.01 21.45 8.25
N PRO A 56 -9.67 21.06 9.36
CA PRO A 56 -9.55 19.72 9.88
C PRO A 56 -10.13 18.69 8.90
N PRO A 57 -9.48 17.53 8.75
CA PRO A 57 -10.05 16.44 7.97
C PRO A 57 -11.26 15.83 8.68
N PRO A 58 -12.04 14.97 8.00
CA PRO A 58 -13.15 14.28 8.63
C PRO A 58 -12.69 13.50 9.86
N LYS A 59 -13.50 13.45 10.93
CA LYS A 59 -13.10 12.86 12.22
C LYS A 59 -12.47 11.47 12.11
N ALA A 60 -13.06 10.56 11.32
CA ALA A 60 -12.52 9.21 11.14
C ALA A 60 -11.11 9.16 10.52
N VAL A 61 -10.74 10.22 9.78
CA VAL A 61 -9.40 10.41 9.22
C VAL A 61 -8.47 11.02 10.28
N SER A 62 -8.91 12.07 11.00
CA SER A 62 -8.14 12.67 12.10
C SER A 62 -7.81 11.67 13.20
N ASP A 63 -8.77 10.83 13.61
CA ASP A 63 -8.59 9.83 14.67
C ASP A 63 -7.42 8.87 14.40
N PHE A 64 -7.10 8.61 13.13
CA PHE A 64 -5.95 7.81 12.75
C PHE A 64 -4.64 8.56 12.97
N PHE A 65 -4.56 9.82 12.54
CA PHE A 65 -3.37 10.66 12.70
C PHE A 65 -3.11 11.02 14.17
N ASP A 66 -4.16 11.36 14.92
CA ASP A 66 -4.09 11.62 16.37
C ASP A 66 -3.52 10.44 17.14
N LYS A 67 -3.65 9.22 16.60
CA LYS A 67 -3.06 8.01 17.17
C LYS A 67 -1.63 7.75 16.70
N GLN A 68 -1.30 8.01 15.44
CA GLN A 68 0.00 7.63 14.86
C GLN A 68 1.08 8.70 15.04
N ILE A 69 0.74 9.99 14.95
CA ILE A 69 1.72 11.09 15.02
C ILE A 69 2.48 11.08 16.35
N PRO A 70 1.82 10.98 17.54
CA PRO A 70 2.55 10.94 18.79
C PRO A 70 3.53 9.76 18.89
N LEU A 71 3.19 8.61 18.29
CA LEU A 71 4.07 7.44 18.27
C LEU A 71 5.30 7.65 17.38
N LEU A 72 5.18 8.44 16.32
CA LEU A 72 6.30 8.83 15.45
C LEU A 72 7.19 9.87 16.16
N GLU A 73 6.59 10.84 16.84
CA GLU A 73 7.30 11.85 17.64
C GLU A 73 8.13 11.21 18.76
N GLU A 74 7.58 10.21 19.46
CA GLU A 74 8.28 9.47 20.51
C GLU A 74 9.58 8.79 20.05
N ILE A 75 9.73 8.51 18.75
CA ILE A 75 10.91 7.85 18.16
C ILE A 75 11.73 8.82 17.30
N GLY A 76 11.55 10.13 17.49
CA GLY A 76 12.39 11.19 16.93
C GLY A 76 12.00 11.68 15.54
N PHE A 77 10.81 11.35 15.04
CA PHE A 77 10.29 11.96 13.82
C PHE A 77 9.55 13.26 14.13
N GLU A 78 9.71 14.26 13.28
CA GLU A 78 8.97 15.52 13.34
C GLU A 78 8.02 15.60 12.15
N VAL A 79 6.82 16.14 12.37
CA VAL A 79 5.87 16.38 11.28
C VAL A 79 6.40 17.51 10.39
N ALA A 80 6.69 17.19 9.13
CA ALA A 80 7.15 18.15 8.14
C ALA A 80 5.98 18.80 7.41
N ASP A 81 4.95 18.02 7.03
CA ASP A 81 3.81 18.56 6.28
C ASP A 81 2.55 17.68 6.36
N TYR A 82 1.39 18.31 6.16
CA TYR A 82 0.09 17.66 5.98
C TYR A 82 -0.35 17.87 4.54
N ILE A 83 -0.42 16.77 3.80
CA ILE A 83 -0.58 16.79 2.35
C ILE A 83 -1.90 16.12 1.98
N VAL A 84 -2.66 16.76 1.09
CA VAL A 84 -3.88 16.20 0.50
C VAL A 84 -3.67 15.93 -0.99
N ILE A 85 -4.08 14.74 -1.40
CA ILE A 85 -4.07 14.27 -2.79
C ILE A 85 -5.52 13.96 -3.16
N SER A 86 -6.08 14.70 -4.12
CA SER A 86 -7.55 14.71 -4.33
C SER A 86 -8.04 13.87 -5.52
N ASP A 87 -7.16 13.51 -6.45
CA ASP A 87 -7.53 13.02 -7.78
C ASP A 87 -6.49 12.06 -8.38
N LEU A 88 -5.57 11.49 -7.58
CA LEU A 88 -4.66 10.46 -8.07
C LEU A 88 -5.44 9.22 -8.54
N VAL A 89 -6.46 8.80 -7.79
CA VAL A 89 -7.38 7.73 -8.16
C VAL A 89 -8.81 8.28 -8.16
N PRO A 90 -9.64 7.95 -9.17
CA PRO A 90 -11.00 8.47 -9.24
C PRO A 90 -11.80 8.24 -7.95
N LYS A 91 -12.42 9.33 -7.44
CA LYS A 91 -13.31 9.34 -6.26
C LYS A 91 -12.64 8.99 -4.92
N VAL A 92 -11.31 8.90 -4.89
CA VAL A 92 -10.54 8.67 -3.66
C VAL A 92 -9.71 9.90 -3.35
N ARG A 93 -9.78 10.35 -2.10
CA ARG A 93 -8.86 11.33 -1.54
C ARG A 93 -7.88 10.62 -0.62
N MET A 94 -6.66 11.11 -0.58
CA MET A 94 -5.66 10.64 0.37
C MET A 94 -5.15 11.83 1.16
N ILE A 95 -4.96 11.63 2.45
CA ILE A 95 -4.20 12.54 3.29
C ILE A 95 -2.95 11.81 3.73
N PHE A 96 -1.82 12.47 3.54
CA PHE A 96 -0.51 12.05 4.00
C PHE A 96 -0.08 13.00 5.11
N VAL A 97 0.46 12.46 6.19
CA VAL A 97 1.25 13.23 7.15
C VAL A 97 2.69 12.78 6.93
N LEU A 98 3.48 13.69 6.36
CA LEU A 98 4.89 13.48 6.09
C LEU A 98 5.67 13.85 7.34
N CYS A 99 6.47 12.91 7.84
CA CYS A 99 7.36 13.12 8.96
C CYS A 99 8.80 12.80 8.57
N THR A 100 9.76 13.48 9.18
CA THR A 100 11.19 13.30 8.91
C THR A 100 11.96 13.07 10.20
N ASN A 101 12.98 12.22 10.15
CA ASN A 101 13.98 12.10 11.19
C ASN A 101 15.34 12.44 10.59
N ARG A 102 15.77 13.70 10.77
CA ARG A 102 17.00 14.24 10.18
C ARG A 102 18.27 13.70 10.85
N GLU A 103 18.18 13.12 12.05
CA GLU A 103 19.32 12.47 12.69
C GLU A 103 19.64 11.13 12.04
N THR A 104 18.60 10.36 11.68
CA THR A 104 18.76 9.03 11.08
C THR A 104 18.59 9.01 9.55
N GLU A 105 18.26 10.16 8.97
CA GLU A 105 17.95 10.36 7.54
C GLU A 105 16.85 9.41 7.05
N ASP A 106 15.81 9.22 7.88
CA ASP A 106 14.61 8.43 7.57
C ASP A 106 13.40 9.33 7.36
N MET A 107 12.52 8.92 6.44
CA MET A 107 11.20 9.52 6.27
C MET A 107 10.12 8.56 6.79
N ALA A 108 9.02 9.11 7.27
CA ALA A 108 7.81 8.37 7.58
C ALA A 108 6.61 9.05 6.94
N ILE A 109 5.66 8.24 6.45
CA ILE A 109 4.39 8.73 5.93
C ILE A 109 3.27 7.96 6.61
N ALA A 110 2.42 8.68 7.34
CA ALA A 110 1.12 8.15 7.74
C ALA A 110 0.11 8.45 6.63
N VAL A 111 -0.56 7.42 6.11
CA VAL A 111 -1.47 7.54 4.96
C VAL A 111 -2.87 7.15 5.38
N CYS A 112 -3.85 8.00 5.02
CA CYS A 112 -5.27 7.66 5.09
C CYS A 112 -5.96 7.95 3.76
N ALA A 113 -6.37 6.90 3.05
CA ALA A 113 -7.16 6.96 1.83
C ALA A 113 -8.65 6.79 2.15
N PHE A 114 -9.50 7.66 1.62
CA PHE A 114 -10.94 7.64 1.86
C PHE A 114 -11.75 8.11 0.65
N ALA A 115 -12.97 7.60 0.52
CA ALA A 115 -13.96 8.07 -0.44
C ALA A 115 -15.06 8.84 0.29
N MET A 116 -15.69 9.80 -0.38
CA MET A 116 -16.88 10.46 0.15
C MET A 116 -18.12 9.80 -0.44
N MET A 117 -18.95 9.18 0.38
CA MET A 117 -20.24 8.60 -0.01
C MET A 117 -21.36 9.35 0.70
N GLU A 118 -22.22 10.04 -0.05
CA GLU A 118 -23.31 10.84 0.52
C GLU A 118 -22.85 11.85 1.60
N GLY A 119 -21.63 12.40 1.44
CA GLY A 119 -21.02 13.31 2.41
C GLY A 119 -20.35 12.64 3.61
N VAL A 120 -20.39 11.31 3.71
CA VAL A 120 -19.75 10.53 4.78
C VAL A 120 -18.41 9.96 4.31
N PRO A 121 -17.31 10.13 5.07
CA PRO A 121 -16.02 9.53 4.74
C PRO A 121 -16.07 8.02 4.95
N THR A 122 -15.74 7.26 3.90
CA THR A 122 -15.55 5.81 3.96
C THR A 122 -14.07 5.51 3.78
N ILE A 123 -13.41 5.07 4.86
CA ILE A 123 -11.99 4.73 4.86
C ILE A 123 -11.74 3.54 3.93
N GLN A 124 -10.89 3.75 2.93
CA GLN A 124 -10.45 2.72 1.99
C GLN A 124 -9.17 2.03 2.50
N ASP A 125 -8.23 2.83 2.99
CA ASP A 125 -6.96 2.32 3.49
C ASP A 125 -6.32 3.24 4.53
N GLN A 126 -5.56 2.65 5.44
CA GLN A 126 -4.83 3.32 6.51
C GLN A 126 -3.56 2.54 6.84
N TYR A 127 -2.41 3.20 6.80
CA TYR A 127 -1.13 2.59 7.12
C TYR A 127 -0.06 3.63 7.42
N VAL A 128 1.04 3.17 8.01
CA VAL A 128 2.29 3.90 8.18
C VAL A 128 3.35 3.22 7.33
N GLU A 129 4.18 4.03 6.70
CA GLU A 129 5.34 3.62 5.91
C GLU A 129 6.57 4.38 6.38
N PHE A 130 7.68 3.67 6.58
CA PHE A 130 9.02 4.23 6.75
C PHE A 130 9.80 4.04 5.46
N ALA A 131 10.56 5.06 5.07
CA ALA A 131 11.37 5.05 3.87
C ALA A 131 12.78 5.56 4.16
N ALA A 132 13.74 4.90 3.53
CA ALA A 132 15.13 5.33 3.47
C ALA A 132 15.62 5.23 2.02
N GLU A 133 16.17 6.32 1.51
CA GLU A 133 16.86 6.35 0.23
C GLU A 133 18.36 6.23 0.45
N PHE A 134 19.04 5.49 -0.41
CA PHE A 134 20.49 5.30 -0.35
C PHE A 134 21.16 6.03 -1.51
N LEU A 135 22.38 6.55 -1.30
CA LEU A 135 23.15 7.17 -2.38
C LEU A 135 23.58 6.15 -3.45
N ASP A 136 23.84 4.91 -3.04
CA ASP A 136 24.40 3.83 -3.85
C ASP A 136 23.61 2.51 -3.71
N GLY A 137 22.36 2.58 -3.25
CA GLY A 137 21.54 1.41 -2.95
C GLY A 137 20.08 1.53 -3.42
N PRO A 138 19.28 0.49 -3.21
CA PRO A 138 17.85 0.53 -3.47
C PRO A 138 17.12 1.41 -2.45
N ASP A 139 15.99 1.97 -2.86
CA ASP A 139 15.06 2.64 -1.95
C ASP A 139 14.42 1.57 -1.04
N VAL A 140 14.48 1.75 0.27
CA VAL A 140 13.94 0.81 1.25
C VAL A 140 12.66 1.36 1.84
N SER A 141 11.58 0.59 1.75
CA SER A 141 10.27 0.91 2.32
C SER A 141 9.82 -0.20 3.27
N THR A 142 9.36 0.19 4.45
CA THR A 142 8.77 -0.71 5.45
C THR A 142 7.42 -0.19 5.88
N ASN A 143 6.34 -0.93 5.62
CA ASN A 143 4.98 -0.47 5.92
C ASN A 143 4.09 -1.54 6.56
N ASN A 144 2.97 -1.10 7.16
CA ASN A 144 1.98 -1.98 7.77
C ASN A 144 0.64 -2.02 7.02
N ASN A 145 0.64 -1.71 5.72
CA ASN A 145 -0.56 -1.77 4.90
C ASN A 145 -1.14 -3.19 4.90
N LYS A 146 -2.48 -3.31 5.02
CA LYS A 146 -3.21 -4.60 5.02
C LYS A 146 -3.48 -5.16 3.62
N ASN A 147 -3.42 -4.31 2.61
CA ASN A 147 -3.70 -4.65 1.23
C ASN A 147 -2.47 -5.28 0.57
N GLU A 148 -2.69 -6.31 -0.24
CA GLU A 148 -1.59 -6.91 -0.99
C GLU A 148 -1.14 -5.95 -2.10
N PRO A 149 0.18 -5.74 -2.30
CA PRO A 149 0.71 -4.94 -3.39
C PRO A 149 0.31 -5.53 -4.73
N ALA A 150 -0.45 -4.76 -5.49
CA ALA A 150 -0.90 -5.13 -6.82
C ALA A 150 0.27 -5.07 -7.83
N MET A 151 1.09 -4.02 -7.76
CA MET A 151 2.17 -3.71 -8.71
C MET A 151 3.29 -4.76 -8.77
N LYS A 152 4.09 -4.70 -9.84
CA LYS A 152 5.27 -5.55 -9.98
C LYS A 152 6.37 -5.03 -9.05
N LYS A 153 7.12 -5.95 -8.44
CA LYS A 153 8.36 -5.60 -7.75
C LYS A 153 9.36 -5.04 -8.77
N VAL A 154 10.06 -3.98 -8.41
CA VAL A 154 11.10 -3.35 -9.23
C VAL A 154 12.46 -3.52 -8.57
N PRO A 155 13.56 -3.70 -9.33
CA PRO A 155 14.85 -4.07 -8.75
C PRO A 155 15.47 -3.02 -7.82
N HIS A 156 15.15 -1.74 -8.03
CA HIS A 156 15.73 -0.63 -7.26
C HIS A 156 14.95 -0.31 -5.97
N LYS A 157 13.96 -1.12 -5.59
CA LYS A 157 13.12 -0.87 -4.41
C LYS A 157 12.94 -2.14 -3.58
N VAL A 158 13.30 -2.07 -2.31
CA VAL A 158 13.07 -3.12 -1.32
C VAL A 158 11.85 -2.74 -0.50
N ILE A 159 10.75 -3.48 -0.66
CA ILE A 159 9.52 -3.25 0.11
C ILE A 159 9.30 -4.41 1.07
N ALA A 160 9.29 -4.12 2.37
CA ALA A 160 8.92 -5.04 3.43
C ALA A 160 7.57 -4.60 4.03
N GLN A 161 6.65 -5.54 4.18
CA GLN A 161 5.29 -5.24 4.62
C GLN A 161 4.87 -6.16 5.76
N PHE A 162 4.52 -5.56 6.89
CA PHE A 162 4.21 -6.24 8.16
C PHE A 162 2.81 -5.84 8.63
N HIS A 163 1.78 -6.33 7.94
CA HIS A 163 0.40 -5.87 8.15
C HIS A 163 -0.16 -6.13 9.56
N TRP A 164 0.46 -7.01 10.35
CA TRP A 164 0.06 -7.32 11.72
C TRP A 164 0.68 -6.38 12.76
N ILE A 165 1.71 -5.61 12.39
CA ILE A 165 2.36 -4.64 13.26
C ILE A 165 1.60 -3.31 13.20
N LYS A 166 0.99 -2.89 14.31
CA LYS A 166 0.12 -1.70 14.38
C LYS A 166 0.75 -0.53 15.11
N ASP A 167 1.76 -0.79 15.93
CA ASP A 167 2.54 0.25 16.60
C ASP A 167 3.64 0.75 15.65
N ALA A 168 3.67 2.06 15.41
CA ALA A 168 4.66 2.67 14.52
C ALA A 168 6.09 2.51 15.05
N ARG A 169 6.28 2.44 16.37
CA ARG A 169 7.59 2.28 17.02
C ARG A 169 8.15 0.89 16.77
N GLU A 170 7.30 -0.13 16.87
CA GLU A 170 7.66 -1.51 16.51
C GLU A 170 8.00 -1.62 15.03
N LEU A 171 7.18 -1.00 14.17
CA LEU A 171 7.44 -0.99 12.73
C LEU A 171 8.75 -0.27 12.37
N PHE A 172 9.12 0.79 13.08
CA PHE A 172 10.40 1.46 12.90
C PHE A 172 11.58 0.60 13.36
N ARG A 173 11.47 -0.11 14.49
CA ARG A 173 12.50 -1.09 14.92
C ARG A 173 12.77 -2.12 13.82
N ILE A 174 11.71 -2.60 13.16
CA ILE A 174 11.80 -3.52 12.02
C ILE A 174 12.49 -2.83 10.83
N HIS A 175 12.14 -1.59 10.53
CA HIS A 175 12.75 -0.81 9.46
C HIS A 175 14.26 -0.63 9.66
N THR A 176 14.69 -0.23 10.87
CA THR A 176 16.11 -0.09 11.21
C THR A 176 16.86 -1.42 11.13
N ALA A 177 16.22 -2.53 11.55
CA ALA A 177 16.81 -3.87 11.44
C ALA A 177 17.00 -4.28 9.97
N LEU A 178 16.01 -4.03 9.12
CA LEU A 178 16.10 -4.26 7.67
C LEU A 178 17.22 -3.44 7.02
N ILE A 179 17.33 -2.14 7.35
CA ILE A 179 18.41 -1.28 6.84
C ILE A 179 19.78 -1.85 7.23
N ARG A 180 19.95 -2.27 8.50
CA ARG A 180 21.19 -2.84 8.99
C ARG A 180 21.55 -4.15 8.29
N ASP A 181 20.56 -5.00 8.04
CA ASP A 181 20.72 -6.29 7.36
C ASP A 181 21.15 -6.13 5.90
N LEU A 182 20.61 -5.14 5.20
CA LEU A 182 20.95 -4.86 3.81
C LEU A 182 22.39 -4.34 3.62
N GLN A 183 23.01 -3.77 4.66
CA GLN A 183 24.40 -3.28 4.66
C GLN A 183 24.73 -2.36 3.47
N HIS A 184 23.78 -1.51 3.07
CA HIS A 184 24.02 -0.52 2.03
C HIS A 184 24.85 0.67 2.54
N GLY A 185 25.31 1.51 1.61
CA GLY A 185 26.11 2.69 1.91
C GLY A 185 25.33 3.77 2.67
N PRO A 186 25.81 5.03 2.66
CA PRO A 186 25.13 6.10 3.36
C PRO A 186 23.74 6.36 2.75
N LYS A 187 22.78 6.68 3.62
CA LYS A 187 21.49 7.20 3.20
C LYS A 187 21.65 8.55 2.51
N ARG A 188 20.74 8.86 1.60
CA ARG A 188 20.60 10.19 1.02
C ARG A 188 20.06 11.13 2.12
N PRO A 189 20.66 12.32 2.30
CA PRO A 189 20.13 13.31 3.23
C PRO A 189 18.69 13.70 2.88
N ILE A 190 17.87 13.92 3.90
CA ILE A 190 16.50 14.39 3.71
C ILE A 190 16.53 15.80 3.10
N PRO A 191 15.77 16.03 2.02
CA PRO A 191 15.66 17.36 1.41
C PRO A 191 15.24 18.46 2.42
N PRO A 192 15.54 19.73 2.13
CA PRO A 192 14.94 20.86 2.82
C PRO A 192 13.40 20.79 2.80
N ASP A 193 12.75 21.31 3.84
CA ASP A 193 11.28 21.19 3.99
C ASP A 193 10.50 21.80 2.81
N ASP A 194 11.01 22.88 2.22
CA ASP A 194 10.41 23.56 1.06
C ASP A 194 10.54 22.77 -0.25
N GLU A 195 11.40 21.75 -0.30
CA GLU A 195 11.56 20.84 -1.45
C GLU A 195 10.80 19.52 -1.28
N LEU A 196 10.42 19.14 -0.04
CA LEU A 196 9.83 17.83 0.27
C LEU A 196 8.55 17.53 -0.53
N LEU A 197 7.70 18.53 -0.74
CA LEU A 197 6.45 18.34 -1.49
C LEU A 197 6.70 17.92 -2.94
N GLU A 198 7.70 18.52 -3.58
CA GLU A 198 8.03 18.23 -4.98
C GLU A 198 8.76 16.89 -5.11
N VAL A 199 9.59 16.53 -4.15
CA VAL A 199 10.20 15.19 -4.07
C VAL A 199 9.11 14.13 -3.91
N LEU A 200 8.18 14.32 -2.97
CA LEU A 200 7.05 13.40 -2.78
C LEU A 200 6.18 13.30 -4.05
N ARG A 201 5.90 14.41 -4.73
CA ARG A 201 5.17 14.43 -6.00
C ARG A 201 5.87 13.54 -7.02
N ALA A 202 7.19 13.70 -7.17
CA ALA A 202 7.99 12.90 -8.09
C ALA A 202 7.95 11.40 -7.71
N ASP A 203 8.08 11.07 -6.43
CA ASP A 203 8.09 9.67 -5.97
C ASP A 203 6.77 8.94 -6.18
N ILE A 204 5.65 9.62 -5.97
CA ILE A 204 4.31 9.06 -6.23
C ILE A 204 4.17 8.69 -7.71
N LEU A 205 4.61 9.57 -8.61
CA LEU A 205 4.51 9.34 -10.06
C LEU A 205 5.51 8.29 -10.55
N LYS A 206 6.72 8.31 -9.99
CA LYS A 206 7.79 7.33 -10.25
C LYS A 206 7.33 5.90 -10.04
N GLU A 207 6.48 5.64 -9.03
CA GLU A 207 5.90 4.30 -8.80
C GLU A 207 5.10 3.78 -10.00
N PHE A 208 4.35 4.64 -10.71
CA PHE A 208 3.60 4.26 -11.91
C PHE A 208 4.48 4.22 -13.17
N GLU A 209 5.40 5.18 -13.31
CA GLU A 209 6.37 5.24 -14.41
C GLU A 209 7.20 3.96 -14.47
N ASN A 210 7.65 3.47 -13.31
CA ASN A 210 8.41 2.24 -13.19
C ASN A 210 7.66 0.99 -13.69
N GLN A 211 6.32 1.03 -13.75
CA GLN A 211 5.51 -0.08 -14.23
C GLN A 211 5.33 -0.08 -15.76
N VAL A 212 5.63 1.04 -16.43
CA VAL A 212 5.50 1.17 -17.88
C VAL A 212 6.55 0.33 -18.62
N PRO A 213 7.86 0.42 -18.33
CA PRO A 213 8.87 -0.40 -19.03
C PRO A 213 8.69 -1.90 -18.85
N VAL A 214 8.10 -2.33 -17.73
CA VAL A 214 7.82 -3.75 -17.45
C VAL A 214 6.49 -4.24 -18.02
N GLY A 215 5.76 -3.38 -18.76
CA GLY A 215 4.55 -3.70 -19.51
C GLY A 215 3.29 -3.89 -18.68
N TRP A 216 3.30 -3.47 -17.40
CA TRP A 216 2.14 -3.61 -16.51
C TRP A 216 1.21 -2.40 -16.59
N MET A 217 1.79 -1.23 -16.86
CA MET A 217 1.04 -0.01 -17.09
C MET A 217 1.40 0.60 -18.44
N GLN A 218 0.55 1.51 -18.88
CA GLN A 218 0.75 2.36 -20.04
C GLN A 218 0.38 3.79 -19.64
N TYR A 219 1.14 4.76 -20.13
CA TYR A 219 0.80 6.17 -20.02
C TYR A 219 0.11 6.63 -21.30
N ASN A 220 -0.99 7.36 -21.17
CA ASN A 220 -1.71 7.93 -22.29
C ASN A 220 -1.51 9.44 -22.31
N GLU A 221 -0.65 9.93 -23.21
CA GLU A 221 -0.31 11.35 -23.35
C GLU A 221 -1.51 12.26 -23.65
N THR A 222 -2.51 11.76 -24.37
CA THR A 222 -3.72 12.54 -24.70
C THR A 222 -4.59 12.80 -23.48
N THR A 223 -4.67 11.83 -22.57
CA THR A 223 -5.51 11.93 -21.37
C THR A 223 -4.74 12.35 -20.13
N GLY A 224 -3.42 12.15 -20.09
CA GLY A 224 -2.58 12.36 -18.92
C GLY A 224 -2.70 11.27 -17.84
N TYR A 225 -3.18 10.07 -18.18
CA TYR A 225 -3.41 9.00 -17.20
C TYR A 225 -2.48 7.80 -17.42
N TYR A 226 -2.03 7.21 -16.31
CA TYR A 226 -1.53 5.85 -16.26
C TYR A 226 -2.72 4.88 -16.17
N SER A 227 -2.69 3.81 -16.94
CA SER A 227 -3.71 2.74 -16.89
C SER A 227 -3.01 1.38 -16.99
N PRO A 228 -3.58 0.30 -16.43
CA PRO A 228 -3.00 -1.02 -16.62
C PRO A 228 -3.09 -1.42 -18.10
N THR A 229 -2.09 -2.15 -18.59
CA THR A 229 -2.24 -2.91 -19.85
C THR A 229 -3.20 -4.07 -19.61
N LEU A 230 -3.67 -4.75 -20.66
CA LEU A 230 -4.49 -5.95 -20.47
C LEU A 230 -3.76 -7.02 -19.64
N LEU A 231 -2.46 -7.22 -19.92
CA LEU A 231 -1.61 -8.12 -19.14
C LEU A 231 -1.47 -7.65 -17.68
N GLY A 232 -1.21 -6.36 -17.48
CA GLY A 232 -1.13 -5.76 -16.15
C GLY A 232 -2.42 -5.94 -15.36
N ALA A 233 -3.57 -5.67 -15.97
CA ALA A 233 -4.88 -5.85 -15.36
C ALA A 233 -5.12 -7.30 -14.94
N CYS A 234 -4.79 -8.28 -15.80
CA CYS A 234 -4.85 -9.71 -15.44
C CYS A 234 -3.96 -10.03 -14.24
N LEU A 235 -2.67 -9.68 -14.30
CA LEU A 235 -1.70 -10.03 -13.25
C LEU A 235 -2.00 -9.34 -11.92
N MET A 236 -2.35 -8.05 -11.95
CA MET A 236 -2.74 -7.29 -10.76
C MET A 236 -3.99 -7.90 -10.13
N THR A 237 -5.01 -8.21 -10.93
CA THR A 237 -6.26 -8.78 -10.43
C THR A 237 -6.05 -10.17 -9.84
N TRP A 238 -5.39 -11.07 -10.57
CA TRP A 238 -5.18 -12.44 -10.13
C TRP A 238 -4.34 -12.52 -8.85
N LYS A 239 -3.41 -11.59 -8.63
CA LYS A 239 -2.65 -11.47 -7.37
C LYS A 239 -3.53 -11.13 -6.17
N LEU A 240 -4.65 -10.44 -6.39
CA LEU A 240 -5.59 -9.99 -5.37
C LEU A 240 -6.78 -10.93 -5.17
N CYS A 241 -7.05 -11.82 -6.14
CA CYS A 241 -8.11 -12.83 -6.04
C CYS A 241 -7.75 -13.94 -5.04
N TRP A 242 -8.77 -14.50 -4.40
CA TRP A 242 -8.64 -15.74 -3.63
C TRP A 242 -8.46 -16.94 -4.59
N PRO A 243 -7.60 -17.92 -4.30
CA PRO A 243 -6.80 -18.09 -3.07
C PRO A 243 -5.42 -17.42 -3.14
N VAL A 244 -5.03 -16.86 -4.28
CA VAL A 244 -3.68 -16.33 -4.53
C VAL A 244 -3.31 -15.27 -3.49
N ALA A 245 -4.19 -14.32 -3.20
CA ALA A 245 -3.95 -13.30 -2.18
C ALA A 245 -3.73 -13.89 -0.79
N SER A 246 -4.52 -14.88 -0.39
CA SER A 246 -4.40 -15.56 0.91
C SER A 246 -3.08 -16.31 1.03
N ILE A 247 -2.68 -17.03 -0.03
CA ILE A 247 -1.41 -17.76 -0.08
C ILE A 247 -0.24 -16.78 0.01
N ARG A 248 -0.28 -15.68 -0.78
CA ARG A 248 0.76 -14.65 -0.76
C ARG A 248 0.89 -13.98 0.60
N ARG A 249 -0.24 -13.67 1.24
CA ARG A 249 -0.26 -13.10 2.60
C ARG A 249 0.36 -14.05 3.62
N ALA A 250 0.00 -15.33 3.57
CA ALA A 250 0.56 -16.34 4.47
C ALA A 250 2.06 -16.54 4.24
N ALA A 251 2.51 -16.59 2.98
CA ALA A 251 3.93 -16.69 2.63
C ALA A 251 4.72 -15.46 3.12
N ARG A 252 4.19 -14.25 2.92
CA ARG A 252 4.80 -13.01 3.41
C ARG A 252 4.86 -12.97 4.94
N ARG A 253 3.80 -13.43 5.61
CA ARG A 253 3.79 -13.52 7.08
C ARG A 253 4.87 -14.46 7.58
N ARG A 254 5.02 -15.62 6.93
CA ARG A 254 6.08 -16.57 7.26
C ARG A 254 7.47 -15.97 7.03
N GLU A 255 7.73 -15.39 5.86
CA GLU A 255 9.00 -14.73 5.53
C GLU A 255 9.31 -13.59 6.51
N GLY A 256 8.31 -12.76 6.82
CA GLY A 256 8.43 -11.68 7.81
C GLY A 256 8.77 -12.21 9.19
N ASN A 257 8.06 -13.23 9.68
CA ASN A 257 8.34 -13.85 10.98
C ASN A 257 9.73 -14.49 11.03
N GLU A 258 10.19 -15.15 9.96
CA GLU A 258 11.54 -15.70 9.89
C GLU A 258 12.58 -14.58 10.03
N ARG A 259 12.44 -13.47 9.29
CA ARG A 259 13.33 -12.29 9.42
C ARG A 259 13.30 -11.66 10.80
N LEU A 260 12.12 -11.54 11.42
CA LEU A 260 12.01 -10.97 12.76
C LEU A 260 12.82 -11.79 13.77
N ARG A 261 12.81 -13.12 13.66
CA ARG A 261 13.64 -14.00 14.51
C ARG A 261 15.13 -13.81 14.24
N ASP A 262 15.52 -13.73 12.96
CA ASP A 262 16.92 -13.50 12.57
C ASP A 262 17.45 -12.16 13.11
N TRP A 263 16.59 -11.16 13.24
CA TRP A 263 16.91 -9.85 13.82
C TRP A 263 16.77 -9.77 15.36
N GLY A 264 16.39 -10.88 16.02
CA GLY A 264 16.18 -10.91 17.47
C GLY A 264 14.96 -10.11 17.94
N LEU A 265 13.93 -10.03 17.08
CA LEU A 265 12.64 -9.37 17.31
C LEU A 265 11.50 -10.42 17.41
N ASP A 266 11.77 -11.55 18.05
CA ASP A 266 10.84 -12.67 18.20
C ASP A 266 9.49 -12.24 18.81
N GLU A 267 9.50 -11.22 19.67
CA GLU A 267 8.31 -10.69 20.33
C GLU A 267 7.32 -10.04 19.35
N LEU A 268 7.79 -9.64 18.17
CA LEU A 268 6.98 -9.04 17.11
C LEU A 268 6.49 -10.08 16.09
N ALA A 269 6.98 -11.32 16.16
CA ALA A 269 6.53 -12.39 15.28
C ALA A 269 5.09 -12.81 15.65
N GLY A 270 4.19 -12.81 14.67
CA GLY A 270 2.75 -13.03 14.88
C GLY A 270 2.22 -14.34 14.34
#